data_AF-A0A1H7IFC7-F1
#
_entry.id   AF-A0A1H7IFC7-F1
#
_cell.length_a   1.000
_cell.length_b   1.000
_cell.length_c   1.000
_cell.angle_alpha   90.00
_cell.angle_beta   90.00
_cell.angle_gamma   90.00
#
_symmetry.space_group_name_H-M   'P 1'
#
loop_
_entity.id
_entity.type
_entity.pdbx_description
1 polymer ?
#
loop_
_entity_poly.entity_id
_entity_poly.type
_entity_poly.pdbx_seq_one_letter_code
_entity_poly.pdbx_strand_id
1 'polypeptide(L)'
;MEKCGGNLMQSCLKVAYTLLLLGLTLLAYGDGKQGIQKANTEVRGYFSDGTNLMYAVGGILGLIGAIKVFQKWNSGDPDTSKVAAAWFGSCVFLVIVATVIKSFFGIT
;
A
#
# COMPACT_ATOMS: atom_id res chain seq x y z
N MET A 1 -60.93 -12.51 -31.21
CA MET A 1 -59.95 -11.48 -31.56
C MET A 1 -59.05 -11.13 -30.35
N GLU A 2 -58.54 -12.12 -29.61
CA GLU A 2 -57.84 -11.87 -28.32
C GLU A 2 -56.33 -12.16 -28.35
N LYS A 3 -55.83 -12.80 -29.42
CA LYS A 3 -54.43 -13.25 -29.56
C LYS A 3 -53.40 -12.14 -29.86
N CYS A 4 -53.84 -10.91 -30.09
CA CYS A 4 -52.97 -9.81 -30.53
C CYS A 4 -52.32 -9.03 -29.35
N GLY A 5 -52.93 -9.03 -28.15
CA GLY A 5 -52.42 -8.30 -26.98
C GLY A 5 -51.24 -8.97 -26.25
N GLY A 6 -51.18 -10.31 -26.26
CA GLY A 6 -50.15 -11.07 -25.53
C GLY A 6 -48.73 -10.95 -26.10
N ASN A 7 -48.62 -10.88 -27.43
CA ASN A 7 -47.32 -10.76 -28.11
C ASN A 7 -46.71 -9.35 -27.99
N LEU A 8 -47.58 -8.34 -27.85
CA LEU A 8 -47.16 -6.95 -27.66
C LEU A 8 -46.60 -6.73 -26.24
N MET A 9 -47.28 -7.27 -25.22
CA MET A 9 -46.81 -7.18 -23.83
C MET A 9 -45.52 -7.99 -23.59
N GLN A 10 -45.38 -9.17 -24.21
CA GLN A 10 -44.11 -9.93 -24.18
C GLN A 10 -42.96 -9.22 -24.90
N SER A 11 -43.24 -8.44 -25.95
CA SER A 11 -42.20 -7.70 -26.68
C SER A 11 -41.68 -6.51 -25.87
N CYS A 12 -42.58 -5.77 -25.19
CA CYS A 12 -42.19 -4.67 -24.30
C CYS A 12 -41.33 -5.15 -23.13
N LEU A 13 -41.67 -6.30 -22.53
CA LEU A 13 -40.92 -6.86 -21.40
C LEU A 13 -39.48 -7.26 -21.80
N LYS A 14 -39.32 -7.84 -23.00
CA LYS A 14 -37.99 -8.20 -23.53
C LYS A 14 -37.13 -6.97 -23.80
N VAL A 15 -37.71 -5.92 -24.38
CA VAL A 15 -37.01 -4.65 -24.66
C VAL A 15 -36.59 -3.96 -23.36
N ALA A 16 -37.45 -3.95 -22.34
CA ALA A 16 -37.10 -3.41 -21.03
C ALA A 16 -35.94 -4.19 -20.38
N TYR A 17 -35.93 -5.52 -20.53
CA TYR A 17 -34.88 -6.38 -19.98
C TYR A 17 -33.53 -6.19 -20.71
N THR A 18 -33.52 -6.07 -22.05
CA THR A 18 -32.29 -5.77 -22.79
C THR A 18 -31.78 -4.35 -22.52
N LEU A 19 -32.65 -3.36 -22.35
CA LEU A 19 -32.24 -2.01 -21.96
C LEU A 19 -31.63 -1.97 -20.56
N LEU A 20 -32.18 -2.75 -19.62
CA LEU A 20 -31.62 -2.88 -18.27
C LEU A 20 -30.23 -3.53 -18.29
N LEU A 21 -30.05 -4.59 -19.08
CA LEU A 21 -28.74 -5.25 -19.25
C LEU A 21 -27.71 -4.34 -19.94
N LEU A 22 -28.12 -3.52 -20.90
CA LEU A 22 -27.24 -2.56 -21.58
C LEU A 22 -26.84 -1.39 -20.66
N GLY A 23 -27.73 -0.97 -19.77
CA GLY A 23 -27.42 0.05 -18.76
C GLY A 23 -26.37 -0.42 -17.75
N LEU A 24 -26.41 -1.70 -17.36
CA LEU A 24 -25.45 -2.29 -16.43
C LEU A 24 -24.03 -2.40 -17.03
N THR A 25 -23.89 -2.67 -18.33
CA THR A 25 -22.56 -2.75 -18.98
C THR A 25 -21.91 -1.38 -19.18
N LEU A 26 -22.70 -0.31 -19.34
CA LEU A 26 -22.21 1.07 -19.38
C LEU A 26 -21.66 1.54 -18.03
N LEU A 27 -22.26 1.11 -16.92
CA LEU A 27 -21.77 1.41 -15.56
C LEU A 27 -20.47 0.68 -15.20
N ALA A 28 -20.16 -0.42 -15.91
CA ALA A 28 -18.95 -1.22 -15.72
C ALA A 28 -17.80 -0.82 -16.65
N TYR A 29 -17.97 0.21 -17.49
CA TYR A 29 -16.92 0.73 -18.38
C TYR A 29 -15.93 1.60 -17.59
N GLY A 30 -15.20 0.97 -16.67
CA GLY A 30 -14.14 1.60 -15.91
C GLY A 30 -12.91 1.79 -16.81
N ASP A 31 -12.58 3.04 -17.09
CA ASP A 31 -11.35 3.40 -17.80
C ASP A 31 -10.16 2.84 -16.98
N GLY A 32 -9.35 1.95 -17.56
CA GLY A 32 -8.25 1.29 -16.84
C GLY A 32 -7.30 2.30 -16.18
N LYS A 33 -7.17 3.50 -16.76
CA LYS A 33 -6.47 4.64 -16.16
C LYS A 33 -7.05 5.10 -14.82
N GLN A 34 -8.38 5.10 -14.68
CA GLN A 34 -9.07 5.52 -13.46
C GLN A 34 -8.86 4.49 -12.34
N GLY A 35 -8.86 3.19 -12.67
CA GLY A 35 -8.49 2.13 -11.74
C GLY A 35 -7.04 2.23 -11.26
N ILE A 36 -6.09 2.48 -12.18
CA ILE A 36 -4.66 2.68 -11.87
C ILE A 36 -4.46 3.91 -10.98
N GLN A 37 -5.13 5.02 -11.28
CA GLN A 37 -5.08 6.25 -10.48
C GLN A 37 -5.60 6.01 -9.06
N LYS A 38 -6.74 5.31 -8.92
CA LYS A 38 -7.31 4.98 -7.61
C LYS A 38 -6.37 4.08 -6.81
N ALA A 39 -5.81 3.04 -7.41
CA ALA A 39 -4.84 2.17 -6.76
C ALA A 39 -3.57 2.93 -6.31
N ASN A 40 -3.05 3.84 -7.14
CA ASN A 40 -1.89 4.66 -6.77
C ASN A 40 -2.17 5.53 -5.53
N THR A 41 -3.37 6.13 -5.43
CA THR A 41 -3.76 6.93 -4.26
C THR A 41 -3.85 6.09 -2.99
N GLU A 42 -4.47 4.90 -3.05
CA GLU A 42 -4.57 4.01 -1.90
C GLU A 42 -3.19 3.54 -1.42
N VAL A 43 -2.32 3.12 -2.35
CA VAL A 43 -0.94 2.70 -2.02
C VAL A 43 -0.15 3.85 -1.40
N ARG A 44 -0.28 5.07 -1.92
CA ARG A 44 0.32 6.29 -1.33
C ARG A 44 -0.18 6.58 0.09
N GLY A 45 -1.46 6.31 0.38
CA GLY A 45 -2.02 6.40 1.72
C GLY A 45 -1.30 5.47 2.72
N TYR A 46 -1.07 4.22 2.33
CA TYR A 46 -0.40 3.24 3.20
C TYR A 46 1.07 3.56 3.48
N PHE A 47 1.76 4.26 2.59
CA PHE A 47 3.17 4.60 2.79
C PHE A 47 3.40 5.51 4.00
N SER A 48 2.47 6.40 4.34
CA SER A 48 2.58 7.25 5.53
C SER A 48 2.60 6.42 6.82
N ASP A 49 1.58 5.58 7.00
CA ASP A 49 1.44 4.73 8.17
C ASP A 49 2.54 3.67 8.23
N GLY A 50 2.89 3.08 7.08
CA GLY A 50 3.99 2.14 6.95
C GLY A 50 5.34 2.74 7.32
N THR A 51 5.59 4.00 6.97
CA THR A 51 6.84 4.68 7.34
C THR A 51 6.91 4.94 8.85
N ASN A 52 5.80 5.35 9.48
CA ASN A 52 5.73 5.52 10.93
C ASN A 52 5.99 4.20 11.66
N LEU A 53 5.41 3.10 11.17
CA LEU A 53 5.67 1.76 11.70
C LEU A 53 7.15 1.38 11.55
N MET A 54 7.77 1.68 10.40
CA MET A 54 9.18 1.40 10.16
C MET A 54 10.09 2.19 11.12
N TYR A 55 9.78 3.44 11.42
CA TYR A 55 10.51 4.21 12.43
C TYR A 55 10.36 3.62 13.84
N ALA A 56 9.16 3.18 14.21
CA ALA A 56 8.94 2.53 15.50
C ALA A 56 9.77 1.24 15.63
N VAL A 57 9.73 0.37 14.62
CA VAL A 57 10.54 -0.87 14.59
C VAL A 57 12.03 -0.55 14.57
N GLY A 58 12.46 0.41 13.76
CA GLY A 58 13.85 0.85 13.67
C GLY A 58 14.38 1.37 15.00
N GLY A 59 13.57 2.12 15.76
CA GLY A 59 13.91 2.57 17.10
C GLY A 59 14.11 1.42 18.09
N ILE A 60 13.20 0.44 18.09
CA ILE A 60 13.30 -0.74 18.97
C ILE A 60 14.57 -1.55 18.65
N LEU A 61 14.81 -1.85 17.37
CA LEU A 61 16.00 -2.58 16.94
C LEU A 61 17.29 -1.79 17.22
N GLY A 62 17.25 -0.47 17.07
CA GLY A 62 18.35 0.44 17.43
C GLY A 62 18.71 0.33 18.91
N LEU A 63 17.73 0.37 19.81
CA LEU A 63 17.95 0.19 21.25
C LEU A 63 18.54 -1.19 21.59
N ILE A 64 18.01 -2.26 21.00
CA ILE A 64 18.53 -3.62 21.22
C ILE A 64 19.99 -3.73 20.76
N GLY A 65 20.34 -3.14 19.62
CA GLY A 65 21.72 -3.10 19.12
C GLY A 65 22.66 -2.32 20.04
N ALA A 66 22.19 -1.19 20.58
CA ALA A 66 22.96 -0.38 21.53
C ALA A 66 23.30 -1.17 22.81
N ILE A 67 22.33 -1.92 23.35
CA ILE A 67 22.55 -2.78 24.52
C ILE A 67 23.64 -3.82 24.24
N LYS A 68 23.64 -4.44 23.04
CA LYS A 68 24.66 -5.42 22.65
C LYS A 68 26.05 -4.81 22.52
N VAL A 69 26.16 -3.61 21.94
CA VAL A 69 27.43 -2.87 21.85
C VAL A 69 27.94 -2.53 23.24
N PHE A 70 27.07 -2.05 24.13
CA PHE A 70 27.42 -1.76 25.52
C PHE A 70 27.89 -3.00 26.27
N GLN A 71 27.23 -4.15 26.09
CA GLN A 71 27.65 -5.41 26.71
C GLN A 71 29.06 -5.82 26.25
N LYS A 72 29.35 -5.75 24.95
CA LYS A 72 30.69 -6.06 24.40
C LYS A 72 31.76 -5.11 24.91
N TRP A 73 31.42 -3.82 25.04
CA TRP A 73 32.32 -2.82 25.60
C TRP A 73 32.70 -3.17 27.05
N ASN A 74 31.71 -3.51 27.87
CA ASN A 74 31.95 -3.88 29.27
C ASN A 74 32.69 -5.21 29.43
N SER A 75 32.57 -6.14 28.47
CA SER A 75 33.32 -7.39 28.48
C SER A 75 34.76 -7.25 27.94
N GLY A 76 35.18 -6.06 27.50
CA GLY A 76 36.50 -5.84 26.93
C GLY A 76 36.72 -6.55 25.59
N ASP A 77 35.65 -6.78 24.82
CA ASP A 77 35.73 -7.50 23.55
C ASP A 77 36.50 -6.66 22.51
N PRO A 78 37.58 -7.18 21.90
CA PRO A 78 38.37 -6.44 20.92
C PRO A 78 37.58 -6.06 19.66
N ASP A 79 36.47 -6.74 19.36
CA ASP A 79 35.60 -6.45 18.22
C ASP A 79 34.52 -5.39 18.54
N THR A 80 34.53 -4.78 19.73
CA THR A 80 33.51 -3.78 20.13
C THR A 80 33.40 -2.64 19.12
N SER A 81 34.51 -2.07 18.67
CA SER A 81 34.51 -0.97 17.68
C SER A 81 33.90 -1.38 16.35
N LYS A 82 34.13 -2.62 15.91
CA LYS A 82 33.55 -3.18 14.68
C LYS A 82 32.04 -3.37 14.83
N VAL A 83 31.59 -3.90 15.96
CA VAL A 83 30.15 -4.11 16.24
C VAL A 83 29.43 -2.76 16.42
N ALA A 84 30.08 -1.78 17.07
CA ALA A 84 29.55 -0.43 17.23
C ALA A 84 29.38 0.27 15.88
N ALA A 85 30.41 0.19 15.01
CA ALA A 85 30.35 0.77 13.67
C ALA A 85 29.26 0.10 12.80
N ALA A 86 29.15 -1.23 12.85
CA ALA A 86 28.11 -1.96 12.12
C ALA A 86 26.69 -1.63 12.59
N TRP A 87 26.49 -1.50 13.91
CA TRP A 87 25.22 -1.08 14.49
C TRP A 87 24.85 0.34 14.07
N PHE A 88 25.78 1.29 14.24
CA PHE A 88 25.54 2.70 13.90
C PHE A 88 25.24 2.88 12.41
N GLY A 89 26.03 2.24 11.53
CA GLY A 89 25.79 2.26 10.09
C GLY A 89 24.42 1.69 9.71
N SER A 90 23.96 0.64 10.40
CA SER A 90 22.63 0.07 10.19
C SER A 90 21.51 1.01 10.63
N CYS A 91 21.69 1.74 11.74
CA CYS A 91 20.72 2.73 12.22
C CYS A 91 20.59 3.92 11.24
N VAL A 92 21.71 4.45 10.77
CA VAL A 92 21.72 5.55 9.79
C VAL A 92 21.08 5.12 8.48
N PHE A 93 21.40 3.91 8.01
CA PHE A 93 20.80 3.35 6.80
C PHE A 93 19.27 3.27 6.88
N LEU A 94 18.71 2.78 8.00
CA LEU A 94 17.25 2.70 8.20
C LEU A 94 16.56 4.06 8.11
N VAL A 95 17.16 5.12 8.67
CA VAL A 95 16.62 6.48 8.59
C VAL A 95 16.66 7.01 7.16
N ILE A 96 17.78 6.81 6.45
CA ILE A 96 17.92 7.27 5.06
C ILE A 96 16.94 6.54 4.13
N VAL A 97 16.77 5.23 4.28
CA VAL A 97 15.81 4.44 3.48
C VAL A 97 14.39 4.99 3.64
N ALA A 98 13.99 5.38 4.85
CA ALA A 98 12.68 6.00 5.08
C ALA A 98 12.50 7.29 4.28
N THR A 99 13.53 8.15 4.25
CA THR A 99 13.52 9.40 3.46
C THR A 99 13.49 9.14 1.96
N VAL A 100 14.23 8.12 1.49
CA VAL A 100 14.30 7.75 0.07
C VAL A 100 12.95 7.19 -0.39
N ILE A 101 12.30 6.32 0.39
CA ILE A 101 10.96 5.80 0.08
C ILE A 101 9.96 6.97 -0.01
N LYS A 102 9.94 7.87 0.99
CA LYS A 102 9.11 9.08 0.95
C LYS A 102 9.37 9.94 -0.30
N SER A 103 10.63 10.11 -0.68
CA SER A 103 11.02 10.88 -1.87
C SER A 103 10.57 10.24 -3.17
N PHE A 104 10.65 8.90 -3.31
CA PHE A 104 10.18 8.20 -4.51
C PHE A 104 8.67 8.30 -4.71
N PHE A 105 7.89 8.42 -3.63
CA PHE A 105 6.44 8.54 -3.72
C PHE A 105 5.93 9.98 -3.65
N GLY A 106 6.83 10.97 -3.51
CA GLY A 106 6.48 12.40 -3.40
C GLY A 106 5.67 12.74 -2.14
N ILE A 107 5.84 11.94 -1.08
CA ILE A 107 5.17 12.12 0.21
C ILE A 107 6.16 12.90 1.08
N THR A 108 6.03 14.23 1.13
CA THR A 108 6.84 15.10 1.99
C THR A 108 6.04 15.52 3.21
#